data_AF-A0A1D6DVN0-F1
#
_entry.id   AF-A0A1D6DVN0-F1
#
_cell.length_a   1.000
_cell.length_b   1.000
_cell.length_c   1.000
_cell.angle_alpha   90.00
_cell.angle_beta   90.00
_cell.angle_gamma   90.00
#
_symmetry.space_group_name_H-M   'P 1'
#
loop_
_entity.id
_entity.type
_entity.pdbx_description
1 polymer ?
#
loop_
_entity_poly.entity_id
_entity_poly.type
_entity_poly.pdbx_seq_one_letter_code
_entity_poly.pdbx_strand_id
1 'polypeptide(L)'
;MASQAIESHRAGAEVVTGGDTICRKKSIELLEELGLPKGFLPLEDIQEFGYNRVTGFMWLVQGKKKVEHTFKKIKQTVSYAAEVTAFAEKGKLRKITGVKTKELMFWLSVVEVYVPEASLEKVTFKTGTGLSDTFDASAFALGEIHVASAGEEEGGGVEHTFKKIKQTVSYAAEVTAFAEKGKLRKITGVKTKELMIWLSVVEVYVPEASPEKVTFKTGTGLSDTFDASAFALGE
;
A
#
# COMPACT_ATOMS: atom_id res chain seq x y z
N MET A 1 -25.05 -10.26 17.44
CA MET A 1 -24.37 -10.44 18.74
C MET A 1 -22.87 -10.13 18.66
N ALA A 2 -22.09 -10.68 17.72
CA ALA A 2 -20.66 -10.33 17.57
C ALA A 2 -20.40 -8.85 17.21
N SER A 3 -21.29 -8.21 16.44
CA SER A 3 -21.18 -6.78 16.08
C SER A 3 -21.33 -5.84 17.28
N GLN A 4 -22.28 -6.10 18.19
CA GLN A 4 -22.49 -5.26 19.39
C GLN A 4 -21.29 -5.29 20.35
N ALA A 5 -20.58 -6.42 20.44
CA ALA A 5 -19.38 -6.52 21.26
C ALA A 5 -18.24 -5.65 20.71
N ILE A 6 -18.03 -5.65 19.39
CA ILE A 6 -17.02 -4.82 18.71
C ILE A 6 -17.35 -3.33 18.85
N GLU A 7 -18.62 -2.95 18.67
CA GLU A 7 -19.09 -1.56 18.79
C GLU A 7 -18.74 -0.97 20.18
N SER A 8 -18.90 -1.77 21.24
CA SER A 8 -18.62 -1.33 22.62
C SER A 8 -17.15 -0.93 22.83
N HIS A 9 -16.23 -1.54 22.08
CA HIS A 9 -14.81 -1.22 22.16
C HIS A 9 -14.43 0.08 21.44
N ARG A 10 -15.30 0.61 20.56
CA ARG A 10 -15.07 1.90 19.89
C ARG A 10 -15.37 3.11 20.79
N ALA A 11 -16.17 2.92 21.84
CA ALA A 11 -16.53 3.99 22.77
C ALA A 11 -15.28 4.57 23.47
N GLY A 12 -15.11 5.89 23.39
CA GLY A 12 -13.98 6.60 24.00
C GLY A 12 -12.65 6.47 23.24
N ALA A 13 -12.66 5.93 22.02
CA ALA A 13 -11.48 5.84 21.17
C ALA A 13 -11.06 7.21 20.61
N GLU A 14 -9.75 7.36 20.36
CA GLU A 14 -9.23 8.40 19.49
C GLU A 14 -9.58 8.00 18.04
N VAL A 15 -10.44 8.78 17.39
CA VAL A 15 -10.85 8.53 15.99
C VAL A 15 -10.37 9.66 15.11
N VAL A 16 -9.74 9.30 14.00
CA VAL A 16 -9.22 10.22 13.01
C VAL A 16 -9.90 9.94 11.68
N THR A 17 -10.59 10.96 11.18
CA THR A 17 -11.28 11.00 9.88
C THR A 17 -10.82 12.27 9.17
N GLY A 18 -9.86 12.15 8.24
CA GLY A 18 -9.21 13.33 7.64
C GLY A 18 -8.44 13.04 6.35
N GLY A 19 -8.73 11.89 5.72
CA GLY A 19 -8.05 11.41 4.52
C GLY A 19 -6.80 10.57 4.81
N ASP A 20 -6.38 9.84 3.77
CA ASP A 20 -5.35 8.79 3.81
C ASP A 20 -4.09 9.21 4.57
N THR A 21 -3.56 10.40 4.28
CA THR A 21 -2.30 10.89 4.86
C THR A 21 -2.31 10.93 6.39
N ILE A 22 -3.39 11.42 7.00
CA ILE A 22 -3.46 11.61 8.46
C ILE A 22 -3.72 10.25 9.14
N CYS A 23 -4.68 9.48 8.62
CA CYS A 23 -5.01 8.16 9.15
C CYS A 23 -3.81 7.22 9.06
N ARG A 24 -3.11 7.21 7.92
CA ARG A 24 -1.89 6.43 7.72
C ARG A 24 -0.80 6.85 8.69
N LYS A 25 -0.54 8.16 8.85
CA LYS A 25 0.45 8.66 9.80
C LYS A 25 0.15 8.17 11.22
N LYS A 26 -1.11 8.26 11.67
CA LYS A 26 -1.54 7.81 13.00
C LYS A 26 -1.40 6.30 13.19
N SER A 27 -1.72 5.51 12.16
CA SER A 27 -1.50 4.06 12.20
C SER A 27 -0.02 3.69 12.34
N ILE A 28 0.86 4.41 11.64
CA ILE A 28 2.32 4.21 11.69
C ILE A 28 2.87 4.59 13.07
N GLU A 29 2.44 5.74 13.61
CA GLU A 29 2.80 6.19 14.96
C GLU A 29 2.43 5.13 16.01
N LEU A 30 1.23 4.54 15.89
CA LEU A 30 0.80 3.49 16.81
C LEU A 30 1.61 2.20 16.64
N LEU A 31 1.88 1.76 15.40
CA LEU A 31 2.74 0.57 15.18
C LEU A 31 4.14 0.78 15.78
N GLU A 32 4.70 1.98 15.64
CA GLU A 32 5.97 2.36 16.26
C GLU A 32 5.91 2.37 17.80
N GLU A 33 4.86 2.95 18.38
CA GLU A 33 4.60 2.95 19.83
C GLU A 33 4.56 1.52 20.38
N LEU A 34 3.93 0.61 19.63
CA LEU A 34 3.81 -0.80 19.99
C LEU A 34 5.09 -1.61 19.70
N GLY A 35 6.10 -1.05 19.03
CA GLY A 35 7.30 -1.81 18.64
C GLY A 35 7.06 -2.83 17.52
N LEU A 36 6.08 -2.55 16.66
CA LEU A 36 5.73 -3.36 15.49
C LEU A 36 6.30 -2.71 14.21
N PRO A 37 6.69 -3.51 13.19
CA PRO A 37 7.03 -3.00 11.87
C PRO A 37 6.00 -2.04 11.27
N LYS A 38 6.48 -0.83 10.96
CA LYS A 38 5.66 0.30 10.45
C LYS A 38 4.99 0.05 9.08
N GLY A 39 5.40 -0.99 8.36
CA GLY A 39 4.86 -1.37 7.05
C GLY A 39 3.89 -2.55 7.08
N PHE A 40 3.40 -2.98 8.26
CA PHE A 40 2.45 -4.10 8.33
C PHE A 40 1.11 -3.84 7.66
N LEU A 41 0.67 -2.59 7.62
CA LEU A 41 -0.65 -2.22 7.13
C LEU A 41 -0.47 -1.29 5.93
N PRO A 42 -0.05 -1.81 4.76
CA PRO A 42 0.07 -1.05 3.52
C PRO A 42 -1.32 -0.79 2.93
N LEU A 43 -2.25 -0.30 3.76
CA LEU A 43 -3.59 0.08 3.33
C LEU A 43 -3.50 1.38 2.52
N GLU A 44 -4.40 1.50 1.56
CA GLU A 44 -4.54 2.65 0.69
C GLU A 44 -5.92 3.26 0.86
N ASP A 45 -6.03 4.58 0.65
CA ASP A 45 -7.30 5.30 0.77
C ASP A 45 -7.94 5.08 2.15
N ILE A 46 -7.14 5.23 3.21
CA ILE A 46 -7.59 5.05 4.59
C ILE A 46 -8.50 6.23 4.97
N GLN A 47 -9.78 5.94 5.12
CA GLN A 47 -10.82 6.92 5.43
C GLN A 47 -10.91 7.17 6.94
N GLU A 48 -10.70 6.13 7.74
CA GLU A 48 -10.82 6.19 9.18
C GLU A 48 -9.74 5.33 9.86
N PHE A 49 -9.16 5.89 10.91
CA PHE A 49 -8.34 5.16 11.86
C PHE A 49 -8.89 5.42 13.27
N GLY A 50 -9.12 4.36 14.02
CA GLY A 50 -9.55 4.45 15.41
C GLY A 50 -8.67 3.62 16.33
N TYR A 51 -8.39 4.16 17.50
CA TYR A 51 -7.68 3.45 18.56
C TYR A 51 -8.22 3.79 19.94
N ASN A 52 -8.66 2.76 20.65
CA ASN A 52 -9.05 2.85 22.04
C ASN A 52 -7.89 2.41 22.94
N ARG A 53 -7.20 3.37 23.55
CA ARG A 53 -6.07 3.10 24.46
C ARG A 53 -6.46 2.29 25.70
N VAL A 54 -7.71 2.39 26.16
CA VAL A 54 -8.19 1.69 27.36
C VAL A 54 -8.37 0.21 27.10
N THR A 55 -8.94 -0.14 25.94
CA THR A 55 -9.25 -1.54 25.58
C THR A 55 -8.18 -2.18 24.70
N GLY A 56 -7.28 -1.37 24.12
CA GLY A 56 -6.33 -1.77 23.09
C GLY A 56 -6.97 -2.01 21.73
N PHE A 57 -8.28 -1.75 21.56
CA PHE A 57 -8.97 -2.03 20.30
C PHE A 57 -8.61 -0.98 19.24
N MET A 58 -8.24 -1.44 18.05
CA MET A 58 -7.97 -0.60 16.89
C MET A 58 -8.80 -1.04 15.69
N TRP A 59 -9.04 -0.09 14.79
CA TRP A 59 -9.58 -0.38 13.48
C TRP A 59 -9.07 0.60 12.43
N LEU A 60 -9.08 0.13 11.20
CA LEU A 60 -8.75 0.88 9.99
C LEU A 60 -9.82 0.61 8.95
N VAL A 61 -10.35 1.67 8.34
CA VAL A 61 -11.30 1.59 7.23
C VAL A 61 -10.65 2.18 5.99
N GLN A 62 -10.63 1.42 4.91
CA GLN A 62 -10.19 1.86 3.59
C GLN A 62 -11.39 1.98 2.64
N GLY A 63 -11.33 2.92 1.69
CA GLY A 63 -12.41 3.10 0.71
C GLY A 63 -12.54 1.93 -0.27
N LYS A 64 -11.46 1.17 -0.48
CA LYS A 64 -11.44 -0.02 -1.32
C LYS A 64 -12.03 -1.24 -0.60
N LYS A 65 -12.91 -1.99 -1.27
CA LYS A 65 -13.54 -3.20 -0.71
C LYS A 65 -12.54 -4.28 -0.30
N LYS A 66 -11.44 -4.40 -1.06
CA LYS A 66 -10.34 -5.34 -0.81
C LYS A 66 -9.07 -4.78 -1.45
N VAL A 67 -7.95 -4.90 -0.76
CA VAL A 67 -6.61 -4.56 -1.29
C VAL A 67 -5.72 -5.77 -1.11
N GLU A 68 -4.98 -6.15 -2.14
CA GLU A 68 -3.94 -7.18 -2.05
C GLU A 68 -2.57 -6.53 -2.11
N HIS A 69 -1.66 -7.00 -1.26
CA HIS A 69 -0.28 -6.55 -1.22
C HIS A 69 0.65 -7.74 -1.22
N THR A 70 1.80 -7.62 -1.89
CA THR A 70 2.84 -8.65 -1.86
C THR A 70 4.11 -8.08 -1.25
N PHE A 71 4.47 -8.59 -0.07
CA PHE A 71 5.74 -8.29 0.58
C PHE A 71 6.86 -8.98 -0.19
N LYS A 72 7.59 -8.23 -1.01
CA LYS A 72 8.51 -8.78 -2.02
C LYS A 72 9.65 -9.57 -1.41
N LYS A 73 10.17 -9.15 -0.25
CA LYS A 73 11.31 -9.84 0.39
C LYS A 73 10.97 -11.25 0.84
N ILE A 74 9.74 -11.49 1.26
CA ILE A 74 9.27 -12.80 1.73
C ILE A 74 8.37 -13.50 0.71
N LYS A 75 8.11 -12.85 -0.43
CA LYS A 75 7.22 -13.32 -1.50
C LYS A 75 5.82 -13.69 -1.00
N GLN A 76 5.37 -13.02 0.05
CA GLN A 76 4.10 -13.31 0.71
C GLN A 76 3.02 -12.35 0.23
N THR A 77 1.94 -12.89 -0.34
CA THR A 77 0.76 -12.11 -0.71
C THR A 77 -0.24 -12.12 0.44
N VAL A 78 -0.73 -10.94 0.79
CA VAL A 78 -1.74 -10.70 1.81
C VAL A 78 -2.90 -9.93 1.21
N SER A 79 -4.10 -10.13 1.76
CA SER A 79 -5.28 -9.36 1.40
C SER A 79 -5.86 -8.69 2.64
N TYR A 80 -6.19 -7.41 2.48
CA TYR A 80 -6.88 -6.58 3.45
C TYR A 80 -8.31 -6.35 2.98
N ALA A 81 -9.27 -6.49 3.90
CA ALA A 81 -10.67 -6.15 3.68
C ALA A 81 -10.88 -4.63 3.83
N ALA A 82 -12.09 -4.16 3.49
CA ALA A 82 -12.51 -2.78 3.69
C ALA A 82 -12.31 -2.28 5.14
N GLU A 83 -12.51 -3.17 6.11
CA GLU A 83 -12.26 -2.91 7.53
C GLU A 83 -11.31 -3.96 8.09
N VAL A 84 -10.24 -3.47 8.74
CA VAL A 84 -9.29 -4.28 9.50
C VAL A 84 -9.44 -3.90 10.97
N THR A 85 -9.57 -4.90 11.85
CA THR A 85 -9.63 -4.66 13.31
C THR A 85 -8.65 -5.56 14.04
N ALA A 86 -8.19 -5.12 15.21
CA ALA A 86 -7.34 -5.91 16.09
C ALA A 86 -7.39 -5.39 17.52
N PHE A 87 -6.92 -6.20 18.47
CA PHE A 87 -6.50 -5.72 19.77
C PHE A 87 -4.99 -5.59 19.77
N ALA A 88 -4.51 -4.37 20.02
CA ALA A 88 -3.11 -4.02 20.13
C ALA A 88 -2.59 -4.16 21.56
N GLU A 89 -1.40 -4.73 21.65
CA GLU A 89 -0.58 -4.85 22.83
C GLU A 89 0.87 -4.55 22.44
N LYS A 90 1.73 -4.30 23.42
CA LYS A 90 3.15 -4.07 23.15
C LYS A 90 3.75 -5.28 22.40
N GLY A 91 4.27 -5.03 21.22
CA GLY A 91 4.88 -6.00 20.33
C GLY A 91 3.90 -6.95 19.67
N LYS A 92 2.57 -6.72 19.76
CA LYS A 92 1.57 -7.73 19.36
C LYS A 92 0.24 -7.14 18.89
N LEU A 93 -0.31 -7.76 17.86
CA LEU A 93 -1.70 -7.60 17.42
C LEU A 93 -2.39 -8.97 17.54
N ARG A 94 -3.58 -9.02 18.15
CA ARG A 94 -4.35 -10.25 18.32
C ARG A 94 -5.81 -10.08 17.94
N LYS A 95 -6.48 -11.22 17.70
CA LYS A 95 -7.87 -11.27 17.19
C LYS A 95 -8.04 -10.39 15.94
N ILE A 96 -7.04 -10.47 15.06
CA ILE A 96 -7.02 -9.69 13.83
C ILE A 96 -8.19 -10.16 12.94
N THR A 97 -8.91 -9.20 12.38
CA THR A 97 -9.96 -9.44 11.38
C THR A 97 -9.66 -8.64 10.13
N GLY A 98 -10.15 -9.11 8.97
CA GLY A 98 -9.98 -8.41 7.71
C GLY A 98 -8.60 -8.60 7.06
N VAL A 99 -7.69 -9.38 7.66
CA VAL A 99 -6.40 -9.71 7.06
C VAL A 99 -6.35 -11.20 6.71
N LYS A 100 -5.97 -11.51 5.47
CA LYS A 100 -5.69 -12.89 5.04
C LYS A 100 -4.32 -12.97 4.40
N THR A 101 -3.68 -14.11 4.55
CA THR A 101 -2.43 -14.46 3.88
C THR A 101 -2.69 -15.56 2.87
N LYS A 102 -2.00 -15.52 1.73
CA LYS A 102 -2.07 -16.56 0.71
C LYS A 102 -1.01 -17.61 0.99
N GLU A 103 -1.43 -18.74 1.53
CA GLU A 103 -0.54 -19.87 1.82
C GLU A 103 -0.88 -20.99 0.85
N LEU A 104 0.12 -21.43 0.07
CA LEU A 104 -0.06 -22.32 -1.08
C LEU A 104 -1.10 -21.74 -2.07
N MET A 105 -2.29 -22.33 -2.15
CA MET A 105 -3.41 -21.88 -3.00
C MET A 105 -4.61 -21.36 -2.19
N PHE A 106 -4.51 -21.28 -0.86
CA PHE A 106 -5.61 -20.93 0.02
C PHE A 106 -5.39 -19.58 0.72
N TRP A 107 -6.49 -18.85 0.91
CA TRP A 107 -6.48 -17.63 1.72
C TRP A 107 -6.81 -17.97 3.17
N LEU A 108 -5.84 -17.81 4.06
CA LEU A 108 -5.98 -18.09 5.48
C LEU A 108 -6.07 -16.79 6.26
N SER A 109 -7.04 -16.70 7.18
CA SER A 109 -7.19 -15.52 8.04
C SER A 109 -6.02 -15.42 9.01
N VAL A 110 -5.34 -14.28 9.01
CA VAL A 110 -4.34 -13.95 10.02
C VAL A 110 -5.07 -13.50 11.27
N VAL A 111 -4.78 -14.12 12.41
CA VAL A 111 -5.48 -13.85 13.69
C VAL A 111 -4.56 -13.23 14.73
N GLU A 112 -3.25 -13.39 14.58
CA GLU A 112 -2.25 -12.86 15.51
C GLU A 112 -0.96 -12.54 14.77
N VAL A 113 -0.31 -11.44 15.16
CA VAL A 113 1.03 -11.04 14.74
C VAL A 113 1.78 -10.58 15.96
N TYR A 114 3.02 -11.02 16.15
CA TYR A 114 3.83 -10.55 17.27
C TYR A 114 5.33 -10.56 16.97
N VAL A 115 6.05 -9.68 17.65
CA VAL A 115 7.51 -9.64 17.70
C VAL A 115 7.96 -10.48 18.91
N PRO A 116 8.68 -11.60 18.72
CA PRO A 116 9.17 -12.40 19.83
C PRO A 116 10.12 -11.61 20.72
N GLU A 117 9.96 -11.69 22.04
CA GLU A 117 10.83 -10.99 23.00
C GLU A 117 12.31 -11.38 22.85
N ALA A 118 12.57 -12.65 22.48
CA ALA A 118 13.91 -13.18 22.26
C ALA A 118 14.56 -12.72 20.94
N SER A 119 13.80 -12.12 20.01
CA SER A 119 14.29 -11.76 18.68
C SER A 119 13.49 -10.59 18.12
N LEU A 120 13.82 -9.37 18.55
CA LEU A 120 13.15 -8.13 18.13
C LEU A 120 13.26 -7.82 16.63
N GLU A 121 14.20 -8.48 15.95
CA GLU A 121 14.39 -8.42 14.50
C GLU A 121 13.48 -9.37 13.71
N LYS A 122 12.64 -10.16 14.40
CA LYS A 122 11.70 -11.10 13.78
C LYS A 122 10.25 -10.76 14.09
N VAL A 123 9.37 -11.18 13.20
CA VAL A 123 7.92 -11.15 13.40
C VAL A 123 7.36 -12.52 13.12
N THR A 124 6.42 -12.97 13.94
CA THR A 124 5.65 -14.19 13.73
C THR A 124 4.19 -13.88 13.45
N PHE A 125 3.65 -14.49 12.41
CA PHE A 125 2.24 -14.47 12.05
C PHE A 125 1.60 -15.80 12.44
N LYS A 126 0.35 -15.77 12.90
CA LYS A 126 -0.45 -16.98 13.10
C LYS A 126 -1.77 -16.88 12.36
N THR A 127 -2.18 -17.99 11.77
CA THR A 127 -3.46 -18.11 11.08
C THR A 127 -4.52 -18.77 11.96
N GLY A 128 -5.79 -18.60 11.60
CA GLY A 128 -6.91 -19.22 12.31
C GLY A 128 -6.91 -20.77 12.27
N THR A 129 -6.08 -21.38 11.42
CA THR A 129 -5.90 -22.84 11.35
C THR A 129 -4.78 -23.34 12.27
N GLY A 130 -4.07 -22.44 12.96
CA GLY A 130 -2.95 -22.77 13.85
C GLY A 130 -1.59 -22.84 13.16
N LEU A 131 -1.50 -22.51 11.87
CA LEU A 131 -0.21 -22.36 11.18
C LEU A 131 0.49 -21.08 11.65
N SER A 132 1.82 -21.10 11.65
CA SER A 132 2.63 -19.96 12.04
C SER A 132 3.89 -19.85 11.20
N ASP A 133 4.16 -18.64 10.73
CA ASP A 133 5.36 -18.30 9.98
C ASP A 133 6.11 -17.16 10.64
N THR A 134 7.45 -17.26 10.66
CA THR A 134 8.32 -16.23 11.21
C THR A 134 9.22 -15.67 10.11
N PHE A 135 9.28 -14.35 10.04
CA PHE A 135 10.02 -13.59 9.03
C PHE A 135 10.88 -12.51 9.67
N ASP A 136 11.87 -12.01 8.95
CA ASP A 136 12.61 -10.83 9.36
C ASP A 136 11.71 -9.59 9.36
N ALA A 137 11.71 -8.84 10.45
CA ALA A 137 10.92 -7.62 10.63
C ALA A 137 11.20 -6.57 9.55
N SER A 138 12.42 -6.57 8.99
CA SER A 138 12.81 -5.68 7.90
C SER A 138 12.02 -5.91 6.60
N ALA A 139 11.39 -7.08 6.43
CA ALA A 139 10.49 -7.39 5.32
C ALA A 139 9.17 -6.61 5.37
N PHE A 140 8.91 -5.92 6.49
CA PHE A 140 7.68 -5.15 6.72
C PHE A 140 8.01 -3.70 7.07
N ALA A 141 9.16 -3.18 6.63
CA ALA A 141 9.52 -1.79 6.79
C ALA A 141 8.71 -0.89 5.83
N LEU A 142 8.53 0.39 6.18
CA LEU A 142 7.79 1.40 5.39
C LEU A 142 8.22 1.50 3.91
N GLY A 143 9.46 1.10 3.58
CA GLY A 143 9.99 1.09 2.21
C GLY A 143 9.50 -0.08 1.33
N GLU A 144 8.74 -1.04 1.87
CA GLU A 144 8.13 -2.13 1.09
C GLU A 144 6.74 -1.80 0.54
N ILE A 145 6.21 -0.63 0.89
CA ILE A 145 4.93 -0.12 0.39
C ILE A 145 5.12 0.37 -1.05
N HIS A 146 5.38 -0.55 -1.97
CA HIS A 146 5.11 -0.36 -3.38
C HIS A 146 3.62 -0.61 -3.57
N VAL A 147 2.89 0.50 -3.76
CA VAL A 147 1.50 0.61 -4.19
C VAL A 147 1.29 -0.35 -5.37
N ALA A 148 0.71 -1.51 -5.07
CA ALA A 148 0.21 -2.44 -6.06
C ALA A 148 -1.31 -2.25 -6.05
N SER A 149 -1.80 -1.25 -6.78
CA SER A 149 -3.23 -1.16 -7.06
C SER A 149 -3.58 -2.28 -8.05
N ALA A 150 -3.91 -3.46 -7.54
CA ALA A 150 -4.64 -4.47 -8.29
C ALA A 150 -6.10 -4.43 -7.80
N GLY A 151 -6.95 -3.76 -8.57
CA GLY A 151 -8.39 -3.66 -8.34
C GLY A 151 -8.92 -2.23 -8.25
N GLU A 152 -8.76 -1.44 -9.32
CA GLU A 152 -9.72 -0.37 -9.65
C GLU A 152 -10.45 -0.83 -10.91
N GLU A 153 -11.75 -1.15 -10.75
CA GLU A 153 -12.71 -1.00 -11.83
C GLU A 153 -12.71 0.47 -12.27
N GLU A 154 -12.91 0.65 -13.57
CA GLU A 154 -12.91 1.90 -14.33
C GLU A 154 -13.55 3.10 -13.61
N GLY A 155 -12.83 4.22 -13.57
CA GLY A 155 -13.36 5.48 -13.07
C GLY A 155 -12.38 6.65 -13.20
N GLY A 156 -12.33 7.27 -14.39
CA GLY A 156 -12.04 8.71 -14.50
C GLY A 156 -10.63 9.15 -14.90
N GLY A 157 -9.89 8.33 -15.66
CA GLY A 157 -8.66 8.78 -16.33
C GLY A 157 -8.87 8.96 -17.83
N VAL A 158 -8.33 10.03 -18.43
CA VAL A 158 -8.24 10.13 -19.90
C VAL A 158 -7.07 9.27 -20.35
N GLU A 159 -7.36 8.23 -21.12
CA GLU A 159 -6.32 7.41 -21.74
C GLU A 159 -5.82 8.07 -23.03
N HIS A 160 -4.50 8.10 -23.17
CA HIS A 160 -3.82 8.52 -24.38
C HIS A 160 -2.88 7.41 -24.85
N THR A 161 -3.00 7.02 -26.12
CA THR A 161 -2.10 6.02 -26.72
C THR A 161 -1.11 6.71 -27.65
N PHE A 162 0.16 6.67 -27.27
CA PHE A 162 1.26 7.12 -28.12
C PHE A 162 1.58 6.04 -29.16
N LYS A 163 1.00 6.19 -30.36
CA LYS A 163 1.11 5.19 -31.44
C LYS A 163 2.55 4.86 -31.82
N LYS A 164 3.45 5.86 -31.83
CA LYS A 164 4.87 5.68 -32.21
C LYS A 164 5.61 4.70 -31.31
N ILE A 165 5.27 4.68 -30.02
CA ILE A 165 5.92 3.82 -29.02
C ILE A 165 5.00 2.69 -28.53
N LYS A 166 3.79 2.58 -29.10
CA LYS A 166 2.75 1.62 -28.70
C LYS A 166 2.50 1.62 -27.18
N GLN A 167 2.66 2.79 -26.56
CA GLN A 167 2.52 2.98 -25.12
C GLN A 167 1.19 3.66 -24.82
N THR A 168 0.41 3.10 -23.91
CA THR A 168 -0.81 3.74 -23.41
C THR A 168 -0.56 4.32 -22.03
N VAL A 169 -0.93 5.59 -21.85
CA VAL A 169 -0.82 6.33 -20.59
C VAL A 169 -2.22 6.77 -20.18
N SER A 170 -2.53 6.69 -18.90
CA SER A 170 -3.78 7.18 -18.31
C SER A 170 -3.47 8.36 -17.40
N TYR A 171 -4.22 9.45 -17.56
CA TYR A 171 -4.13 10.66 -16.74
C TYR A 171 -5.39 10.81 -15.90
N ALA A 172 -5.25 10.91 -14.58
CA ALA A 172 -6.35 11.24 -13.67
C ALA A 172 -6.81 12.70 -13.86
N ALA A 173 -7.96 13.03 -13.29
CA ALA A 173 -8.49 14.40 -13.28
C ALA A 173 -7.50 15.42 -12.67
N GLU A 174 -6.68 15.00 -11.71
CA GLU A 174 -5.62 15.80 -11.11
C GLU A 174 -4.27 15.08 -11.26
N VAL A 175 -3.29 15.78 -11.83
CA VAL A 175 -1.91 15.33 -11.98
C VAL A 175 -1.01 16.29 -11.19
N THR A 176 -0.23 15.76 -10.25
CA THR A 176 0.73 16.57 -9.48
C THR A 176 2.14 16.01 -9.64
N ALA A 177 3.14 16.89 -9.60
CA ALA A 177 4.56 16.52 -9.66
C ALA A 177 5.44 17.66 -9.13
N PHE A 178 6.64 17.33 -8.65
CA PHE A 178 7.69 18.32 -8.43
C PHE A 178 8.51 18.45 -9.70
N ALA A 179 8.56 19.66 -10.26
CA ALA A 179 9.29 19.96 -11.47
C ALA A 179 10.69 20.53 -11.18
N GLU A 180 11.68 19.96 -11.85
CA GLU A 180 13.07 20.40 -11.91
C GLU A 180 13.50 20.50 -13.38
N LYS A 181 14.63 21.13 -13.65
CA LYS A 181 15.14 21.27 -15.03
C LYS A 181 15.34 19.88 -15.65
N GLY A 182 14.55 19.55 -16.67
CA GLY A 182 14.61 18.27 -17.38
C GLY A 182 14.09 17.06 -16.60
N LYS A 183 13.42 17.26 -15.46
CA LYS A 183 13.00 16.16 -14.57
C LYS A 183 11.71 16.50 -13.81
N LEU A 184 10.80 15.53 -13.77
CA LEU A 184 9.61 15.51 -12.93
C LEU A 184 9.72 14.35 -11.94
N ARG A 185 9.43 14.58 -10.67
CA ARG A 185 9.49 13.54 -9.62
C ARG A 185 8.28 13.58 -8.68
N LYS A 186 8.04 12.45 -8.02
CA LYS A 186 6.84 12.18 -7.19
C LYS A 186 5.56 12.50 -7.97
N ILE A 187 5.52 12.04 -9.21
CA ILE A 187 4.34 12.21 -10.08
C ILE A 187 3.18 11.41 -9.49
N THR A 188 2.01 12.03 -9.42
CA THR A 188 0.73 11.40 -9.05
C THR A 188 -0.28 11.57 -10.18
N GLY A 189 -1.23 10.64 -10.28
CA GLY A 189 -2.28 10.71 -11.30
C GLY A 189 -1.87 10.29 -12.71
N VAL A 190 -0.64 9.81 -12.92
CA VAL A 190 -0.19 9.29 -14.23
C VAL A 190 0.11 7.80 -14.10
N LYS A 191 -0.57 6.97 -14.91
CA LYS A 191 -0.33 5.52 -15.02
C LYS A 191 0.10 5.17 -16.45
N THR A 192 0.97 4.19 -16.62
CA THR A 192 1.41 3.67 -17.91
C THR A 192 1.06 2.19 -18.01
N LYS A 193 0.66 1.70 -19.19
CA LYS A 193 0.26 0.30 -19.38
C LYS A 193 1.44 -0.52 -19.88
N GLU A 194 1.97 -1.39 -19.02
CA GLU A 194 3.10 -2.27 -19.33
C GLU A 194 2.70 -3.71 -19.06
N LEU A 195 2.93 -4.63 -20.01
CA LEU A 195 2.56 -6.05 -19.89
C LEU A 195 1.10 -6.29 -19.42
N MET A 196 0.16 -5.49 -19.95
CA MET A 196 -1.27 -5.48 -19.59
C MET A 196 -1.60 -4.97 -18.17
N ILE A 197 -0.63 -4.44 -17.43
CA ILE A 197 -0.79 -3.92 -16.08
C ILE A 197 -0.61 -2.39 -16.10
N TRP A 198 -1.46 -1.67 -15.37
CA TRP A 198 -1.29 -0.24 -15.14
C TRP A 198 -0.29 0.02 -14.02
N LEU A 199 0.81 0.71 -14.33
CA LEU A 199 1.86 1.07 -13.40
C LEU A 199 1.92 2.58 -13.18
N SER A 200 1.99 3.01 -11.92
CA SER A 200 2.12 4.43 -11.59
C SER A 200 3.48 4.95 -12.04
N VAL A 201 3.47 6.01 -12.86
CA VAL A 201 4.68 6.74 -13.25
C VAL A 201 5.00 7.69 -12.10
N VAL A 202 6.20 7.56 -11.52
CA VAL A 202 6.61 8.35 -10.34
C VAL A 202 7.68 9.37 -10.66
N GLU A 203 8.41 9.17 -11.75
CA GLU A 203 9.48 10.05 -12.20
C GLU A 203 9.58 10.01 -13.72
N VAL A 204 9.76 11.17 -14.34
CA VAL A 204 10.04 11.32 -15.78
C VAL A 204 11.24 12.24 -15.91
N TYR A 205 12.24 11.87 -16.69
CA TYR A 205 13.41 12.73 -16.88
C TYR A 205 14.02 12.57 -18.25
N VAL A 206 14.72 13.63 -18.67
CA VAL A 206 15.55 13.65 -19.87
C VAL A 206 16.98 13.38 -19.43
N PRO A 207 17.61 12.25 -19.84
CA PRO A 207 18.98 11.96 -19.47
C PRO A 207 19.93 13.02 -20.07
N GLU A 208 20.85 13.55 -19.26
CA GLU A 208 21.80 14.59 -19.72
C GLU A 208 22.67 14.12 -20.90
N ALA A 209 23.00 12.84 -20.94
CA ALA A 209 23.79 12.22 -22.00
C ALA A 209 23.00 11.98 -23.32
N SER A 210 21.67 12.07 -23.29
CA SER A 210 20.78 11.83 -24.43
C SER A 210 19.54 12.72 -24.34
N PRO A 211 19.68 14.04 -24.61
CA PRO A 211 18.60 15.01 -24.50
C PRO A 211 17.42 14.74 -25.45
N GLU A 212 17.64 13.92 -26.48
CA GLU A 212 16.63 13.42 -27.40
C GLU A 212 15.75 12.31 -26.83
N LYS A 213 16.02 11.84 -25.60
CA LYS A 213 15.29 10.74 -24.96
C LYS A 213 14.55 11.19 -23.70
N VAL A 214 13.42 10.54 -23.44
CA VAL A 214 12.64 10.70 -22.22
C VAL A 214 12.55 9.34 -21.54
N THR A 215 12.90 9.28 -20.26
CA THR A 215 12.79 8.07 -19.45
C THR A 215 11.66 8.18 -18.46
N PHE A 216 10.79 7.18 -18.45
CA PHE A 216 9.69 7.01 -17.52
C PHE A 216 10.14 6.00 -16.49
N LYS A 217 10.02 6.35 -15.20
CA LYS A 217 10.25 5.43 -14.09
C LYS A 217 8.94 5.18 -13.38
N THR A 218 8.64 3.91 -13.19
CA THR A 218 7.46 3.48 -12.45
C THR A 218 7.78 3.29 -10.98
N GLY A 219 6.74 3.33 -10.13
CA GLY A 219 6.88 3.04 -8.70
C GLY A 219 7.39 1.63 -8.38
N THR A 220 7.49 0.75 -9.39
CA THR A 220 8.04 -0.61 -9.24
C THR A 220 9.54 -0.70 -9.47
N GLY A 221 10.17 0.39 -9.95
CA GLY A 221 11.58 0.43 -10.34
C GLY A 221 11.84 0.10 -11.81
N LEU A 222 10.81 -0.28 -12.57
CA LEU A 222 10.90 -0.40 -14.03
C LEU A 222 11.11 0.98 -14.65
N SER A 223 11.94 1.02 -15.70
CA SER A 223 12.19 2.23 -16.45
C SER A 223 12.20 1.95 -17.94
N ASP A 224 11.42 2.73 -18.69
CA ASP A 224 11.42 2.70 -20.14
C ASP A 224 11.92 4.03 -20.68
N THR A 225 12.77 3.96 -21.70
CA THR A 225 13.33 5.13 -22.37
C THR A 225 12.82 5.18 -23.80
N PHE A 226 12.27 6.32 -24.18
CA PHE A 226 11.65 6.57 -25.47
C PHE A 226 12.29 7.78 -26.13
N ASP A 227 12.20 7.87 -27.46
CA ASP A 227 12.54 9.10 -28.16
C ASP A 227 11.56 10.22 -27.79
N ALA A 228 12.08 11.39 -27.43
CA ALA A 228 11.28 12.56 -27.03
C ALA A 228 10.30 13.00 -28.12
N SER A 229 10.65 12.76 -29.39
CA SER A 229 9.81 13.01 -30.56
C SER A 229 8.50 12.21 -30.57
N ALA A 230 8.43 11.11 -29.80
CA ALA A 230 7.21 10.33 -29.63
C ALA A 230 6.13 11.06 -28.81
N PHE A 231 6.49 12.11 -28.06
CA PHE A 231 5.60 12.88 -27.19
C PHE A 231 5.37 14.32 -27.68
N ALA A 232 5.88 14.68 -28.87
CA ALA A 232 5.61 15.97 -29.46
C ALA A 232 4.10 16.13 -29.73
N LEU A 233 3.52 17.24 -29.27
CA LEU A 233 2.11 17.57 -29.49
C LEU A 233 1.85 17.74 -31.00
N GLY A 234 1.15 16.80 -31.65
CA GLY A 234 0.80 16.95 -33.07
C GLY A 234 0.44 15.72 -33.91
N GLU A 235 0.07 14.55 -33.36
CA GLU A 235 -0.52 13.43 -34.14
C GLU A 235 -1.58 12.64 -33.35
#